data_AF-A0A820LBN2-F1
#
_entry.id   AF-A0A820LBN2-F1
#
_cell.length_a   1.000
_cell.length_b   1.000
_cell.length_c   1.000
_cell.angle_alpha   90.00
_cell.angle_beta   90.00
_cell.angle_gamma   90.00
#
_symmetry.space_group_name_H-M   'P 1'
#
loop_
_entity.id
_entity.type
_entity.pdbx_description
1 polymer ?
#
loop_
_entity_poly.entity_id
_entity_poly.type
_entity_poly.pdbx_seq_one_letter_code
_entity_poly.pdbx_strand_id
1 'polypeptide(L)'
;VCNENSLFKNEARYLVRRKDPALWEYVLREDNQYRPPLINQVIQTAVAETQDPEEISVTVKAFMIADLPNHLIELLEKIVIDNSVFREHR
;
A
#
# COMPACT_ATOMS: atom_id res chain seq x y z
N VAL A 1 21.31 -7.41 2.91
CA VAL A 1 20.25 -6.52 3.45
C VAL A 1 19.90 -5.30 2.60
N CYS A 2 20.81 -4.59 1.91
CA CYS A 2 20.43 -3.40 1.11
C CYS A 2 19.62 -3.69 -0.17
N ASN A 3 19.81 -4.84 -0.82
CA ASN A 3 19.15 -5.14 -2.10
C ASN A 3 17.67 -5.53 -1.92
N GLU A 4 17.34 -6.33 -0.91
CA GLU A 4 15.96 -6.80 -0.66
C GLU A 4 15.04 -5.64 -0.25
N ASN A 5 15.53 -4.73 0.60
CA ASN A 5 14.74 -3.56 1.02
C ASN A 5 14.45 -2.62 -0.17
N SER A 6 15.43 -2.43 -1.06
CA SER A 6 15.24 -1.63 -2.27
C SER A 6 14.30 -2.29 -3.27
N LEU A 7 14.30 -3.62 -3.36
CA LEU A 7 13.40 -4.39 -4.22
C LEU A 7 11.94 -4.18 -3.79
N PHE A 8 11.62 -4.41 -2.52
CA PHE A 8 10.25 -4.28 -2.03
C PHE A 8 9.71 -2.85 -2.13
N LYS A 9 10.57 -1.82 -2.03
CA LYS A 9 10.17 -0.44 -2.30
C LYS A 9 9.71 -0.24 -3.73
N ASN A 10 10.45 -0.78 -4.69
CA ASN A 10 10.10 -0.67 -6.11
C ASN A 10 8.85 -1.49 -6.44
N GLU A 11 8.72 -2.69 -5.87
CA GLU A 11 7.52 -3.52 -6.03
C GLU A 11 6.29 -2.84 -5.44
N ALA A 12 6.38 -2.27 -4.24
CA ALA A 12 5.28 -1.53 -3.61
C ALA A 12 4.84 -0.33 -4.45
N ARG A 13 5.78 0.49 -4.94
CA ARG A 13 5.48 1.63 -5.83
C ARG A 13 4.78 1.16 -7.11
N TYR A 14 5.28 0.09 -7.71
CA TYR A 14 4.71 -0.46 -8.92
C TYR A 14 3.28 -0.99 -8.69
N LEU A 15 3.08 -1.72 -7.60
CA LEU A 15 1.78 -2.27 -7.21
C LEU A 15 0.72 -1.18 -7.04
N VAL A 16 1.07 -0.12 -6.31
CA VAL A 16 0.17 1.04 -6.10
C VAL A 16 -0.16 1.73 -7.43
N ARG A 17 0.84 2.02 -8.27
CA ARG A 17 0.64 2.69 -9.58
C ARG A 17 -0.15 1.86 -10.58
N ARG A 18 0.00 0.53 -10.54
CA ARG A 18 -0.66 -0.37 -11.49
C ARG A 18 -2.16 -0.44 -11.27
N LYS A 19 -2.65 -0.15 -10.05
CA LYS A 19 -4.08 -0.08 -9.70
C LYS A 19 -4.89 -1.32 -10.13
N ASP A 20 -4.22 -2.47 -10.25
CA ASP A 20 -4.80 -3.70 -10.78
C ASP A 20 -5.31 -4.58 -9.63
N PRO A 21 -6.64 -4.77 -9.47
CA PRO A 21 -7.20 -5.55 -8.37
C PRO A 21 -6.75 -7.01 -8.37
N ALA A 22 -6.57 -7.62 -9.54
CA ALA A 22 -6.13 -9.01 -9.64
C ALA A 22 -4.68 -9.18 -9.19
N LEU A 23 -3.83 -8.17 -9.49
CA LEU A 23 -2.47 -8.13 -8.98
C LEU A 23 -2.44 -7.99 -7.46
N TRP A 24 -3.28 -7.10 -6.90
CA TRP A 24 -3.43 -6.93 -5.46
C TRP A 24 -3.87 -8.23 -4.75
N GLU A 25 -4.88 -8.90 -5.30
CA GLU A 25 -5.34 -10.19 -4.78
C GLU A 25 -4.20 -11.20 -4.78
N TYR A 26 -3.46 -11.31 -5.89
CA TYR A 26 -2.34 -12.24 -6.03
C TYR A 26 -1.22 -12.00 -5.02
N VAL A 27 -0.81 -10.76 -4.82
CA VAL A 27 0.32 -10.45 -3.92
C VAL A 27 -0.05 -10.47 -2.44
N LEU A 28 -1.34 -10.29 -2.10
CA LEU A 28 -1.83 -10.28 -0.72
C LEU A 28 -2.30 -11.67 -0.23
N ARG A 29 -2.17 -12.72 -1.05
CA ARG A 29 -2.48 -14.10 -0.63
C ARG A 29 -1.69 -14.52 0.61
N GLU A 30 -2.32 -15.28 1.48
CA GLU A 30 -1.72 -15.74 2.74
C GLU A 30 -0.53 -16.68 2.56
N ASP A 31 -0.47 -17.38 1.43
CA ASP A 31 0.63 -18.29 1.06
C ASP A 31 1.87 -17.56 0.52
N ASN A 32 1.79 -16.25 0.28
CA ASN A 32 2.92 -15.46 -0.17
C ASN A 32 3.87 -15.12 1.00
N GLN A 33 5.02 -15.79 1.06
CA GLN A 33 6.08 -15.52 2.05
C GLN A 33 6.60 -14.07 2.04
N TYR A 34 6.45 -13.36 0.92
CA TYR A 34 6.88 -11.97 0.77
C TYR A 34 5.77 -10.96 1.04
N ARG A 35 4.56 -11.42 1.44
CA ARG A 35 3.45 -10.54 1.77
C ARG A 35 3.79 -9.55 2.88
N PRO A 36 4.36 -9.94 4.05
CA PRO A 36 4.66 -8.99 5.11
C PRO A 36 5.65 -7.87 4.72
N PRO A 37 6.83 -8.15 4.11
CA PRO A 37 7.75 -7.08 3.72
C PRO A 37 7.16 -6.19 2.62
N LEU A 38 6.35 -6.74 1.70
CA LEU A 38 5.67 -5.94 0.68
C LEU A 38 4.64 -4.99 1.29
N ILE A 39 3.76 -5.48 2.18
CA ILE A 39 2.76 -4.64 2.88
C ILE A 39 3.46 -3.49 3.62
N ASN A 40 4.55 -3.80 4.33
CA ASN A 40 5.31 -2.78 5.05
C ASN A 40 5.83 -1.70 4.08
N GLN A 41 6.36 -2.05 2.91
CA GLN A 41 6.82 -1.04 1.94
C GLN A 41 5.68 -0.28 1.26
N VAL A 42 4.50 -0.89 1.10
CA VAL A 42 3.30 -0.18 0.62
C VAL A 42 2.94 0.95 1.58
N ILE A 43 2.82 0.63 2.88
CA ILE A 43 2.43 1.60 3.92
C ILE A 43 3.51 2.67 4.11
N GLN A 44 4.77 2.24 4.25
CA GLN A 44 5.86 3.14 4.66
C GLN A 44 6.43 3.98 3.50
N THR A 45 6.35 3.49 2.26
CA THR A 45 6.97 4.15 1.10
C THR A 45 5.95 4.52 0.04
N ALA A 46 5.26 3.55 -0.56
CA ALA A 46 4.46 3.81 -1.77
C ALA A 46 3.28 4.76 -1.51
N VAL A 47 2.61 4.62 -0.37
CA VAL A 47 1.45 5.45 0.01
C VAL A 47 1.87 6.87 0.42
N ALA A 48 3.06 7.02 1.02
CA ALA A 48 3.61 8.34 1.35
C ALA A 48 4.06 9.12 0.10
N GLU A 49 4.49 8.40 -0.95
CA GLU A 49 4.97 9.00 -2.20
C GLU A 49 3.86 9.30 -3.21
N THR A 50 2.72 8.60 -3.14
CA THR A 50 1.59 8.89 -4.02
C THR A 50 0.80 10.10 -3.52
N GLN A 51 0.28 10.87 -4.47
CA GLN A 51 -0.70 11.94 -4.26
C GLN A 51 -1.96 11.69 -5.09
N ASP A 52 -2.06 10.54 -5.76
CA ASP A 52 -3.22 10.16 -6.59
C ASP A 52 -4.32 9.57 -5.69
N PRO A 53 -5.50 10.23 -5.57
CA PRO A 53 -6.60 9.70 -4.78
C PRO A 53 -7.09 8.33 -5.24
N GLU A 54 -6.93 8.01 -6.53
CA GLU A 54 -7.33 6.71 -7.08
C GLU A 54 -6.38 5.60 -6.60
N GLU A 55 -5.07 5.85 -6.61
CA GLU A 55 -4.06 4.91 -6.10
C GLU A 55 -4.30 4.60 -4.60
N ILE A 56 -4.61 5.62 -3.81
CA ILE A 56 -4.97 5.48 -2.40
C ILE A 56 -6.26 4.66 -2.26
N SER A 57 -7.29 4.99 -3.03
CA SER A 57 -8.59 4.31 -2.98
C SER A 57 -8.48 2.82 -3.34
N VAL A 58 -7.70 2.47 -4.36
CA VAL A 58 -7.49 1.07 -4.76
C VAL A 58 -6.69 0.33 -3.68
N THR A 59 -5.66 0.95 -3.11
CA THR A 59 -4.86 0.35 -2.03
C THR A 59 -5.71 0.05 -0.79
N VAL A 60 -6.55 0.99 -0.35
CA VAL A 60 -7.49 0.80 0.76
C VAL A 60 -8.45 -0.35 0.47
N LYS A 61 -9.06 -0.38 -0.72
CA LYS A 61 -9.97 -1.46 -1.13
C LYS A 61 -9.28 -2.82 -1.14
N ALA A 62 -8.05 -2.90 -1.62
CA ALA A 62 -7.27 -4.13 -1.64
C ALA A 62 -7.04 -4.67 -0.22
N PHE A 63 -6.70 -3.80 0.74
CA PHE A 63 -6.48 -4.20 2.14
C PHE A 63 -7.78 -4.64 2.82
N MET A 64 -8.92 -4.02 2.48
CA MET A 64 -10.23 -4.45 2.94
C MET A 64 -10.61 -5.83 2.41
N ILE A 65 -10.40 -6.08 1.11
CA ILE A 65 -10.71 -7.37 0.46
C ILE A 65 -9.80 -8.49 0.99
N ALA A 66 -8.54 -8.18 1.27
CA ALA A 66 -7.56 -9.13 1.80
C ALA A 66 -7.69 -9.38 3.32
N ASP A 67 -8.71 -8.83 3.98
CA ASP A 67 -8.97 -8.97 5.42
C ASP A 67 -7.76 -8.59 6.30
N LEU A 68 -7.17 -7.42 6.04
CA LEU A 68 -5.98 -6.91 6.74
C LEU A 68 -6.32 -5.71 7.66
N PRO A 69 -7.15 -5.87 8.71
CA PRO A 69 -7.66 -4.73 9.49
C PRO A 69 -6.57 -3.93 10.20
N ASN A 70 -5.55 -4.60 10.77
CA ASN A 70 -4.46 -3.91 11.48
C ASN A 70 -3.62 -3.05 10.52
N HIS A 71 -3.26 -3.62 9.36
CA HIS A 71 -2.50 -2.90 8.34
C HIS A 71 -3.33 -1.79 7.68
N LEU A 72 -4.65 -1.97 7.57
CA LEU A 72 -5.56 -0.96 7.08
C LEU A 72 -5.62 0.26 8.01
N ILE A 73 -5.65 0.05 9.32
CA ILE A 73 -5.60 1.15 10.31
C ILE A 73 -4.30 1.94 10.16
N GLU A 74 -3.15 1.26 10.13
CA GLU A 74 -1.83 1.90 9.95
C GLU A 74 -1.77 2.69 8.63
N LEU A 75 -2.30 2.11 7.54
CA LEU A 75 -2.41 2.77 6.25
C LEU A 75 -3.21 4.07 6.33
N LEU A 76 -4.38 4.05 6.97
CA LEU A 76 -5.24 5.23 7.10
C LEU A 76 -4.61 6.32 7.97
N GLU A 77 -3.98 5.96 9.08
CA GLU A 77 -3.22 6.90 9.91
C GLU A 77 -2.13 7.60 9.09
N LYS A 78 -1.40 6.83 8.27
CA LYS A 78 -0.36 7.36 7.41
C LYS A 78 -0.90 8.33 6.36
N ILE A 79 -2.02 8.01 5.72
CA ILE A 79 -2.67 8.88 4.73
C ILE A 79 -3.11 10.20 5.38
N VAL A 80 -3.75 10.15 6.55
CA VAL A 80 -4.22 11.36 7.26
C VAL A 80 -3.04 12.27 7.64
N ILE A 81 -1.91 11.69 8.04
CA ILE A 81 -0.72 12.45 8.45
C ILE A 81 0.02 12.99 7.22
N ASP A 82 0.29 12.18 6.20
CA ASP A 82 1.25 12.54 5.15
C ASP A 82 0.62 13.08 3.86
N ASN A 83 -0.64 12.74 3.55
CA ASN A 83 -1.27 13.16 2.30
C ASN A 83 -2.08 14.45 2.48
N SER A 84 -1.52 15.57 1.99
CA SER A 84 -2.18 16.89 2.03
C SER A 84 -3.47 16.96 1.21
N VAL A 85 -3.62 16.10 0.20
CA VAL A 85 -4.83 16.02 -0.66
C VAL A 85 -6.10 15.75 0.14
N PHE A 86 -6.00 15.03 1.26
CA PHE A 86 -7.13 14.79 2.17
C PHE A 86 -7.29 15.89 3.24
N ARG A 87 -6.27 16.72 3.47
CA ARG A 87 -6.34 17.82 4.44
C ARG A 87 -7.16 19.00 3.92
N GLU A 88 -7.31 19.13 2.61
CA GLU A 88 -8.04 20.25 1.98
C GLU A 88 -9.58 20.08 2.00
N HIS A 89 -10.08 18.92 2.43
CA HIS A 89 -11.52 18.63 2.61
C HIS A 89 -12.01 18.74 4.07
N ARG A 90 -11.30 19.47 4.94
CA ARG A 90 -11.68 19.67 6.34
C ARG A 90 -12.61 20.86 6.56
#